data_AF-A0A7X3Z7U9-F1
#
_entry.id   AF-A0A7X3Z7U9-F1
#
_cell.length_a   1.000
_cell.length_b   1.000
_cell.length_c   1.000
_cell.angle_alpha   90.00
_cell.angle_beta   90.00
_cell.angle_gamma   90.00
#
_symmetry.space_group_name_H-M   'P 1'
#
loop_
_entity.id
_entity.type
_entity.pdbx_description
1 polymer ?
#
loop_
_entity_poly.entity_id
_entity_poly.type
_entity_poly.pdbx_seq_one_letter_code
_entity_poly.pdbx_strand_id
1 'polypeptide(L)'
;MRIEYQGGQDPIVHLEADLHESVEWAEQNERRRAFILSNAGSYYFKDRCDLAQLDEINWDAVRAKYWNACKEDKQAEFLVETSFPWTLVRRVGVRNAATRSMAAEAMQATDHQPAVAMLPGVALLMTGRRHR
;
A
#
# COMPACT_ATOMS: atom_id res chain seq x y z
N MET A 1 -20.96 -0.70 9.08
CA MET A 1 -20.02 -0.54 10.22
C MET A 1 -19.04 0.56 9.83
N ARG A 2 -19.24 1.78 10.34
CA ARG A 2 -18.41 2.96 10.05
C ARG A 2 -17.29 2.99 11.08
N ILE A 3 -16.04 2.94 10.66
CA ILE A 3 -14.92 3.23 11.56
C ILE A 3 -14.94 4.75 11.77
N GLU A 4 -15.36 5.20 12.96
CA GLU A 4 -15.30 6.61 13.35
C GLU A 4 -13.88 6.95 13.79
N TYR A 5 -12.96 6.92 12.85
CA TYR A 5 -11.60 7.36 13.11
C TYR A 5 -11.57 8.90 13.21
N GLN A 6 -11.27 9.41 14.40
CA GLN A 6 -11.27 10.86 14.71
C GLN A 6 -9.85 11.44 14.84
N GLY A 7 -8.80 10.63 14.63
CA GLY A 7 -7.41 11.02 14.89
C GLY A 7 -6.77 11.94 13.84
N GLY A 8 -7.48 12.27 12.75
CA GLY A 8 -6.88 13.00 11.62
C GLY A 8 -5.79 12.20 10.92
N GLN A 9 -4.98 12.82 10.06
CA GLN A 9 -3.94 12.09 9.31
C GLN A 9 -2.66 11.82 10.11
N ASP A 10 -2.47 12.51 11.22
CA ASP A 10 -1.23 12.46 11.99
C ASP A 10 -0.88 11.08 12.57
N PRO A 11 -1.84 10.28 13.08
CA PRO A 11 -1.57 8.94 13.60
C PRO A 11 -1.47 7.85 12.52
N ILE A 12 -1.66 8.18 11.24
CA ILE A 12 -1.65 7.18 10.16
C ILE A 12 -0.22 6.70 9.92
N VAL A 13 -0.07 5.38 9.82
CA VAL A 13 1.15 4.71 9.37
C VAL A 13 0.94 4.10 7.99
N HIS A 14 1.97 4.12 7.16
CA HIS A 14 1.98 3.51 5.83
C HIS A 14 2.94 2.35 5.81
N LEU A 15 2.47 1.16 5.46
CA LEU A 15 3.31 -0.02 5.32
C LEU A 15 3.73 -0.15 3.86
N GLU A 16 5.03 -0.16 3.61
CA GLU A 16 5.58 -0.29 2.26
C GLU A 16 6.14 -1.69 2.07
N ALA A 17 5.75 -2.32 0.96
CA ALA A 17 6.25 -3.60 0.51
C ALA A 17 6.63 -3.55 -0.97
N ASP A 18 7.45 -4.50 -1.40
CA ASP A 18 7.77 -4.71 -2.81
C ASP A 18 6.69 -5.54 -3.48
N LEU A 19 6.19 -5.07 -4.62
CA LEU A 19 5.11 -5.75 -5.33
C LEU A 19 5.55 -7.12 -5.86
N HIS A 20 6.75 -7.23 -6.41
CA HIS A 20 7.21 -8.48 -6.99
C HIS A 20 7.44 -9.53 -5.91
N GLU A 21 8.07 -9.16 -4.79
CA GLU A 21 8.21 -10.08 -3.65
C GLU A 21 6.86 -10.47 -3.04
N SER A 22 5.90 -9.53 -2.99
CA SER A 22 4.54 -9.81 -2.52
C SER A 22 3.82 -10.83 -3.39
N VAL A 23 3.98 -10.72 -4.71
CA VAL A 23 3.40 -11.67 -5.68
C VAL A 23 4.09 -13.01 -5.62
N GLU A 24 5.42 -13.03 -5.59
CA GLU A 24 6.20 -14.25 -5.46
C GLU A 24 5.81 -15.02 -4.19
N TRP A 25 5.70 -14.33 -3.05
CA TRP A 25 5.23 -14.95 -1.81
C TRP A 25 3.81 -15.50 -1.93
N ALA A 26 2.89 -14.74 -2.53
CA ALA A 26 1.51 -15.18 -2.70
C ALA A 26 1.43 -16.46 -3.56
N GLU A 27 2.19 -16.51 -4.65
CA GLU A 27 2.28 -17.68 -5.54
C GLU A 27 2.87 -18.90 -4.80
N GLN A 28 3.96 -18.72 -4.06
CA GLN A 28 4.59 -19.78 -3.28
C GLN A 28 3.69 -20.34 -2.15
N ASN A 29 2.74 -19.54 -1.67
CA ASN A 29 1.84 -19.89 -0.56
C ASN A 29 0.41 -20.16 -1.03
N GLU A 30 0.19 -20.36 -2.34
CA GLU A 30 -1.11 -20.64 -2.95
C GLU A 30 -2.20 -19.62 -2.57
N ARG A 31 -1.82 -18.34 -2.45
CA ARG A 31 -2.74 -17.24 -2.13
C ARG A 31 -3.23 -16.59 -3.41
N ARG A 32 -4.56 -16.41 -3.52
CA ARG A 32 -5.13 -15.59 -4.58
C ARG A 32 -4.72 -14.14 -4.39
N ARG A 33 -4.42 -13.48 -5.50
CA ARG A 33 -4.09 -12.06 -5.51
C ARG A 33 -4.74 -11.38 -6.69
N ALA A 34 -5.07 -10.11 -6.52
CA ALA A 34 -5.58 -9.26 -7.58
C ALA A 34 -5.11 -7.82 -7.36
N PHE A 35 -5.11 -7.01 -8.41
CA PHE A 35 -5.11 -5.57 -8.24
C PHE A 35 -6.32 -4.96 -8.93
N ILE A 36 -6.82 -3.87 -8.35
CA ILE A 36 -7.95 -3.10 -8.84
C ILE A 36 -7.40 -1.79 -9.39
N LEU A 37 -7.88 -1.40 -10.58
CA LEU A 37 -7.39 -0.22 -11.31
C LEU A 37 -7.83 1.12 -10.68
N SER A 38 -8.83 1.07 -9.81
CA SER A 38 -9.46 2.20 -9.14
C SER A 38 -9.50 2.00 -7.63
N ASN A 39 -9.89 3.05 -6.89
CA ASN A 39 -10.16 2.93 -5.45
C ASN A 39 -11.27 1.89 -5.17
N ALA A 40 -11.24 1.23 -3.99
CA ALA A 40 -12.26 0.26 -3.58
C ALA A 40 -13.65 0.86 -3.30
N GLY A 41 -13.80 2.18 -3.34
CA GLY A 41 -15.08 2.86 -3.20
C GLY A 41 -15.82 3.08 -4.52
N SER A 42 -15.24 2.68 -5.67
CA SER A 42 -15.86 2.79 -6.99
C SER A 42 -17.03 1.81 -7.12
N TYR A 43 -18.12 2.25 -7.76
CA TYR A 43 -19.27 1.39 -8.09
C TYR A 43 -18.95 0.34 -9.17
N TYR A 44 -17.89 0.55 -9.96
CA TYR A 44 -17.41 -0.37 -10.97
C TYR A 44 -15.91 -0.60 -10.77
N PHE A 45 -15.53 -1.81 -10.40
CA PHE A 45 -14.12 -2.18 -10.30
C PHE A 45 -13.76 -3.23 -11.36
N LYS A 46 -12.62 -3.01 -12.01
CA LYS A 46 -11.96 -3.98 -12.87
C LYS A 46 -10.76 -4.51 -12.10
N ASP A 47 -10.75 -5.82 -11.87
CA ASP A 47 -9.65 -6.51 -11.22
C ASP A 47 -8.76 -7.22 -12.25
N ARG A 48 -7.50 -7.42 -11.87
CA ARG A 48 -6.46 -8.03 -12.68
C ARG A 48 -5.64 -8.97 -11.82
N CYS A 49 -5.29 -10.13 -12.35
CA CYS A 49 -4.44 -11.11 -11.68
C CYS A 49 -3.15 -11.39 -12.47
N ASP A 50 -2.79 -10.54 -13.43
CA ASP A 50 -1.51 -10.62 -14.17
C ASP A 50 -0.77 -9.28 -14.05
N LEU A 51 0.48 -9.31 -13.55
CA LEU A 51 1.32 -8.11 -13.43
C LEU A 51 1.67 -7.49 -14.79
N ALA A 52 1.57 -8.24 -15.89
CA ALA A 52 1.72 -7.69 -17.23
C ALA A 52 0.69 -6.59 -17.53
N GLN A 53 -0.41 -6.52 -16.77
CA GLN A 53 -1.50 -5.56 -16.92
C GLN A 53 -1.37 -4.33 -16.00
N LEU A 54 -0.22 -4.13 -15.35
CA LEU A 54 0.02 -2.96 -14.50
C LEU A 54 0.01 -1.64 -15.27
N ASP A 55 0.19 -1.68 -16.59
CA ASP A 55 0.08 -0.54 -17.49
C ASP A 55 -1.36 -0.03 -17.65
N GLU A 56 -2.37 -0.84 -17.30
CA GLU A 56 -3.78 -0.42 -17.27
C GLU A 56 -4.10 0.54 -16.11
N ILE A 57 -3.21 0.66 -15.11
CA ILE A 57 -3.37 1.64 -14.03
C ILE A 57 -3.13 3.04 -14.60
N ASN A 58 -4.05 3.97 -14.30
CA ASN A 58 -3.87 5.39 -14.63
C ASN A 58 -2.82 6.03 -13.70
N TRP A 59 -1.54 5.80 -14.00
CA TRP A 59 -0.43 6.26 -13.18
C TRP A 59 -0.34 7.79 -13.08
N ASP A 60 -0.88 8.52 -14.06
CA ASP A 60 -0.94 9.98 -14.01
C ASP A 60 -1.97 10.46 -12.99
N ALA A 61 -3.14 9.81 -12.90
CA ALA A 61 -4.09 10.05 -11.83
C ALA A 61 -3.50 9.69 -10.47
N VAL A 62 -2.83 8.54 -10.33
CA VAL A 62 -2.15 8.12 -9.09
C VAL A 62 -1.12 9.15 -8.62
N ARG A 63 -0.41 9.80 -9.55
CA ARG A 63 0.55 10.87 -9.21
C ARG A 63 -0.06 12.27 -9.08
N ALA A 64 -1.32 12.46 -9.46
CA ALA A 64 -1.97 13.76 -9.43
C ALA A 64 -1.99 14.35 -8.02
N LYS A 65 -1.68 15.64 -7.90
CA LYS A 65 -1.73 16.36 -6.62
C LYS A 65 -3.16 16.58 -6.13
N TYR A 66 -4.09 16.78 -7.06
CA TYR A 66 -5.50 17.03 -6.78
C TYR A 66 -6.32 15.87 -7.34
N TRP A 67 -7.23 15.34 -6.53
CA TRP A 67 -8.03 14.15 -6.85
C TRP A 67 -9.42 14.48 -7.41
N ASN A 68 -9.86 15.73 -7.34
CA ASN A 68 -11.21 16.15 -7.69
C ASN A 68 -11.65 15.73 -9.11
N ALA A 69 -10.73 15.72 -10.07
CA ALA A 69 -11.00 15.32 -11.45
C ALA A 69 -10.72 13.83 -11.73
N CYS A 70 -10.09 13.10 -10.82
CA CYS A 70 -9.63 11.71 -11.02
C CYS A 70 -9.84 10.85 -9.77
N LYS A 71 -10.92 11.08 -9.02
CA LYS A 71 -11.14 10.50 -7.69
C LYS A 71 -11.04 8.98 -7.68
N GLU A 72 -11.63 8.33 -8.67
CA GLU A 72 -11.66 6.87 -8.82
C GLU A 72 -10.29 6.31 -9.19
N ASP A 73 -9.61 6.95 -10.14
CA ASP A 73 -8.28 6.58 -10.64
C ASP A 73 -7.12 7.01 -9.74
N LYS A 74 -7.40 7.80 -8.68
CA LYS A 74 -6.36 8.37 -7.81
C LYS A 74 -5.56 7.32 -7.05
N GLN A 75 -6.14 6.14 -6.91
CA GLN A 75 -5.58 5.02 -6.18
C GLN A 75 -5.87 3.74 -6.95
N ALA A 76 -4.91 2.82 -6.93
CA ALA A 76 -5.10 1.42 -7.27
C ALA A 76 -4.87 0.60 -6.00
N GLU A 77 -5.48 -0.58 -5.93
CA GLU A 77 -5.36 -1.46 -4.76
C GLU A 77 -4.76 -2.78 -5.16
N PHE A 78 -3.92 -3.35 -4.28
CA PHE A 78 -3.40 -4.70 -4.43
C PHE A 78 -3.91 -5.53 -3.27
N LEU A 79 -4.54 -6.64 -3.60
CA LEU A 79 -5.25 -7.52 -2.70
C LEU A 79 -4.57 -8.87 -2.70
N VAL A 80 -4.33 -9.39 -1.49
CA VAL A 80 -3.87 -10.75 -1.26
C VAL A 80 -4.86 -11.41 -0.32
N GLU A 81 -5.24 -12.64 -0.64
CA GLU A 81 -6.25 -13.37 0.11
C GLU A 81 -5.74 -13.79 1.49
N THR A 82 -6.63 -13.66 2.49
CA THR A 82 -6.46 -14.13 3.88
C THR A 82 -5.41 -13.38 4.71
N SER A 83 -4.18 -13.26 4.24
CA SER A 83 -3.10 -12.67 5.03
C SER A 83 -2.00 -12.06 4.16
N PHE A 84 -1.27 -11.12 4.77
CA PHE A 84 -0.06 -10.55 4.22
C PHE A 84 1.07 -10.66 5.26
N PRO A 85 2.23 -11.22 4.91
CA PRO A 85 3.28 -11.49 5.88
C PRO A 85 3.98 -10.20 6.31
N TRP A 86 4.10 -9.99 7.62
CA TRP A 86 4.77 -8.83 8.19
C TRP A 86 6.23 -8.68 7.70
N THR A 87 6.91 -9.80 7.47
CA THR A 87 8.30 -9.86 6.98
C THR A 87 8.51 -9.24 5.60
N LEU A 88 7.46 -9.07 4.78
CA LEU A 88 7.56 -8.40 3.48
C LEU A 88 7.41 -6.88 3.57
N VAL A 89 7.01 -6.34 4.72
CA VAL A 89 6.99 -4.90 4.93
C VAL A 89 8.42 -4.41 5.08
N ARG A 90 8.91 -3.58 4.16
CA ARG A 90 10.29 -3.07 4.17
C ARG A 90 10.43 -1.75 4.92
N ARG A 91 9.35 -0.97 5.02
CA ARG A 91 9.36 0.36 5.64
C ARG A 91 8.01 0.72 6.23
N VAL A 92 8.05 1.46 7.35
CA VAL A 92 6.90 2.14 7.94
C VAL A 92 7.06 3.64 7.73
N GLY A 93 6.18 4.21 6.91
CA GLY A 93 6.08 5.64 6.65
C GLY A 93 5.17 6.33 7.67
N VAL A 94 5.62 7.44 8.24
CA VAL A 94 4.84 8.25 9.19
C VAL A 94 4.91 9.72 8.83
N ARG A 95 3.92 10.50 9.25
CA ARG A 95 3.83 11.93 8.90
C ARG A 95 4.64 12.85 9.82
N ASN A 96 4.80 12.50 11.10
CA ASN A 96 5.43 13.36 12.09
C ASN A 96 6.29 12.57 13.10
N ALA A 97 7.09 13.30 13.88
CA ALA A 97 8.04 12.71 14.82
C ALA A 97 7.36 11.96 15.98
N ALA A 98 6.20 12.40 16.45
CA ALA A 98 5.47 11.72 17.52
C ALA A 98 5.03 10.32 17.08
N THR A 99 4.39 10.23 15.91
CA THR A 99 3.99 8.95 15.31
C THR A 99 5.20 8.07 14.97
N ARG A 100 6.34 8.68 14.59
CA ARG A 100 7.60 7.93 14.39
C ARG A 100 8.07 7.25 15.67
N SER A 101 8.10 7.96 16.79
CA SER A 101 8.51 7.39 18.08
C SER A 101 7.58 6.26 18.50
N MET A 102 6.27 6.48 18.42
CA MET A 102 5.26 5.46 18.74
C MET A 102 5.41 4.20 17.85
N ALA A 103 5.59 4.38 16.54
CA ALA A 103 5.81 3.27 15.63
C ALA A 103 7.11 2.52 15.95
N ALA A 104 8.21 3.25 16.18
CA ALA A 104 9.50 2.65 16.53
C ALA A 104 9.46 1.85 17.84
N GLU A 105 8.75 2.36 18.85
CA GLU A 105 8.53 1.63 20.11
C GLU A 105 7.73 0.35 19.89
N ALA A 106 6.64 0.41 19.10
CA ALA A 106 5.84 -0.76 18.76
C ALA A 106 6.64 -1.84 18.01
N MET A 107 7.65 -1.46 17.21
CA MET A 107 8.50 -2.41 16.48
C MET A 107 9.45 -3.20 17.40
N GLN A 108 9.83 -2.68 18.57
CA GLN A 108 10.79 -3.35 19.46
C GLN A 108 10.31 -4.72 19.96
N ALA A 109 9.00 -4.95 19.95
CA ALA A 109 8.37 -6.20 20.35
C ALA A 109 8.25 -7.23 19.21
N THR A 110 8.84 -6.96 18.04
CA THR A 110 8.71 -7.81 16.85
C THR A 110 10.07 -8.29 16.33
N ASP A 111 10.10 -9.51 15.79
CA ASP A 111 11.32 -10.09 15.20
C ASP A 111 11.75 -9.35 13.92
N HIS A 112 10.78 -8.91 13.11
CA HIS A 112 11.02 -8.16 11.89
C HIS A 112 10.78 -6.67 12.11
N GLN A 113 11.83 -5.86 11.96
CA GLN A 113 11.84 -4.43 12.32
C GLN A 113 12.14 -3.56 11.09
N PRO A 114 11.14 -3.30 10.22
CA PRO A 114 11.33 -2.42 9.09
C PRO A 114 11.68 -1.00 9.54
N ALA A 115 12.43 -0.29 8.69
CA ALA A 115 12.82 1.08 9.00
C ALA A 115 11.59 1.99 9.17
N VAL A 116 11.56 2.79 10.23
CA VAL A 116 10.52 3.81 10.45
C VAL A 116 11.03 5.17 9.98
N ALA A 117 10.44 5.69 8.92
CA ALA A 117 10.86 6.91 8.25
C ALA A 117 9.75 7.95 8.18
N MET A 118 10.10 9.23 8.39
CA MET A 118 9.18 10.33 8.12
C MET A 118 9.08 10.53 6.60
N LEU A 119 7.87 10.39 6.07
CA LEU A 119 7.61 10.47 4.64
C LEU A 119 6.40 11.40 4.40
N PRO A 120 6.62 12.63 3.91
CA PRO A 120 5.52 13.51 3.58
C PRO A 120 4.76 12.97 2.35
N GLY A 121 3.50 12.58 2.54
CA GLY A 121 2.56 12.30 1.44
C GLY A 121 2.59 10.88 0.87
N VAL A 122 2.75 9.84 1.70
CA VAL A 122 2.81 8.45 1.19
C VAL A 122 1.45 7.99 0.65
N ALA A 123 1.31 8.02 -0.67
CA ALA A 123 0.59 6.99 -1.39
C ALA A 123 1.49 5.75 -1.41
N LEU A 124 0.93 4.58 -1.10
CA LEU A 124 1.58 3.28 -1.17
C LEU A 124 2.38 3.15 -2.48
N LEU A 125 3.70 3.27 -2.43
CA LEU A 125 4.58 3.07 -3.58
C LEU A 125 4.97 1.60 -3.58
N MET A 126 4.13 0.79 -4.18
CA MET A 126 4.53 -0.53 -4.66
C MET A 126 5.57 -0.30 -5.75
N THR A 127 6.85 -0.29 -5.37
CA THR A 127 7.95 -0.07 -6.31
C THR A 127 8.14 -1.34 -7.14
N GLY A 128 7.71 -1.32 -8.40
CA GLY A 128 8.14 -2.33 -9.36
C GLY A 128 9.57 -2.02 -9.77
N ARG A 129 10.56 -2.79 -9.30
CA ARG A 129 11.87 -2.79 -9.96
C ARG A 129 11.65 -3.32 -11.37
N ARG A 130 11.83 -2.47 -12.39
CA ARG A 130 12.09 -2.95 -13.74
C ARG A 130 13.39 -3.75 -13.70
N HIS A 131 13.29 -5.08 -13.63
CA HIS A 131 14.40 -5.92 -14.04
C HIS A 131 14.67 -5.60 -15.52
N ARG A 132 15.86 -5.06 -15.78
CA ARG A 132 16.49 -5.16 -17.10
C ARG A 132 17.06 -6.55 -17.25
#